data_AF-A0AAU5FYS6-F1
#
_entry.id   AF-A0AAU5FYS6-F1
#
_cell.length_a   1.000
_cell.length_b   1.000
_cell.length_c   1.000
_cell.angle_alpha   90.00
_cell.angle_beta   90.00
_cell.angle_gamma   90.00
#
_symmetry.space_group_name_H-M   'P 1'
#
loop_
_entity.id
_entity.type
_entity.pdbx_description
1 polymer ?
#
loop_
_entity_poly.entity_id
_entity_poly.type
_entity_poly.pdbx_seq_one_letter_code
_entity_poly.pdbx_strand_id
1 'polypeptide(L)'
;MTGFPDAPDDGPDGSGGPDPLEPLLRISPDYLAAPPRAFGRIRRRAARRRRARAAAGGTVAVAVVAGALYLVGAIAPDGGDGVVGPPASSSLSSTAPSTPGPSTARPSGPSSPTAAGSHSPGDRQDPVPRTTGGVTPTPSRTTTAATTATGTTPMCAASQLTASLGGGDAGAGNLYRYLVLTNHSSTTCHVTGYPGLSMLDADGAQIGPPAGRQEMAYVAVVLDPGASASDTIHTVNHQGTCLATSTSLRIYPPGSRESLVFPGQVTDCDSLFTITPFAAGKTGNPVS
;
A
#
# COMPACT_ATOMS: atom_id res chain seq x y z
N MET A 1 -48.10 26.51 -51.09
CA MET A 1 -47.89 25.89 -52.41
C MET A 1 -46.73 26.65 -53.06
N THR A 2 -45.50 26.42 -52.59
CA THR A 2 -44.50 25.46 -53.11
C THR A 2 -43.98 25.84 -54.50
N GLY A 3 -42.81 26.49 -54.52
CA GLY A 3 -41.98 26.68 -55.69
C GLY A 3 -40.83 25.67 -55.73
N PHE A 4 -40.75 24.94 -56.85
CA PHE A 4 -39.60 24.78 -57.79
C PHE A 4 -38.16 24.58 -57.24
N PRO A 5 -37.25 23.91 -57.98
CA PRO A 5 -37.30 22.58 -58.62
C PRO A 5 -35.96 21.77 -58.47
N ASP A 6 -35.90 20.60 -59.12
CA ASP A 6 -34.76 19.86 -59.73
C ASP A 6 -33.35 19.82 -59.09
N ALA A 7 -32.79 18.60 -58.94
CA ALA A 7 -31.45 18.26 -59.45
C ALA A 7 -31.18 16.74 -59.49
N PRO A 8 -30.32 16.27 -60.42
CA PRO A 8 -30.11 14.85 -60.76
C PRO A 8 -28.85 14.23 -60.15
N ASP A 9 -28.80 12.90 -60.27
CA ASP A 9 -27.69 11.98 -59.99
C ASP A 9 -26.58 12.13 -61.06
N ASP A 10 -25.40 12.56 -60.64
CA ASP A 10 -24.15 12.45 -61.41
C ASP A 10 -23.04 12.04 -60.43
N GLY A 11 -22.59 10.80 -60.54
CA GLY A 11 -21.38 10.32 -59.89
C GLY A 11 -20.15 10.62 -60.75
N PRO A 12 -19.00 10.95 -60.13
CA PRO A 12 -17.72 10.89 -60.82
C PRO A 12 -16.75 9.89 -60.16
N ASP A 13 -16.18 9.06 -61.02
CA ASP A 13 -14.74 8.89 -61.23
C ASP A 13 -13.86 8.31 -60.11
N GLY A 14 -13.45 7.06 -60.37
CA GLY A 14 -12.22 6.49 -59.83
C GLY A 14 -11.00 7.26 -60.33
N SER A 15 -10.37 7.99 -59.40
CA SER A 15 -9.05 8.59 -59.55
C SER A 15 -8.18 8.08 -58.40
N GLY A 16 -7.25 7.16 -58.70
CA GLY A 16 -6.23 6.70 -57.75
C GLY A 16 -5.27 7.84 -57.41
N GLY A 17 -5.52 8.51 -56.29
CA GLY A 17 -4.55 9.39 -55.62
C GLY A 17 -3.88 8.63 -54.46
N PRO A 18 -2.59 8.90 -54.15
CA PRO A 18 -1.91 8.24 -53.05
C PRO A 18 -2.63 8.57 -51.73
N ASP A 19 -2.90 7.50 -50.97
CA ASP A 19 -3.62 7.50 -49.70
C ASP A 19 -2.96 8.47 -48.69
N PRO A 20 -3.66 9.48 -48.15
CA PRO A 20 -3.07 10.51 -47.28
C PRO A 20 -2.58 9.98 -45.92
N LEU A 21 -2.76 8.68 -45.64
CA LEU A 21 -2.42 8.05 -44.36
C LEU A 21 -1.08 7.29 -44.38
N GLU A 22 -0.47 7.09 -45.55
CA GLU A 22 0.83 6.40 -45.64
C GLU A 22 2.04 7.13 -45.03
N PRO A 23 2.08 8.49 -44.92
CA PRO A 23 3.23 9.16 -44.30
C PRO A 23 3.28 9.04 -42.77
N LEU A 24 2.17 8.76 -42.09
CA LEU A 24 2.09 8.79 -40.62
C LEU A 24 2.48 7.47 -39.95
N LEU A 25 2.62 6.38 -40.70
CA LEU A 25 3.03 5.07 -40.18
C LEU A 25 4.52 4.77 -40.36
N ARG A 26 5.28 5.64 -41.05
CA ARG A 26 6.73 5.52 -41.16
C ARG A 26 7.38 6.36 -40.06
N ILE A 27 7.54 5.77 -38.89
CA ILE A 27 8.45 6.30 -37.86
C ILE A 27 9.86 6.32 -38.47
N SER A 28 10.38 7.51 -38.76
CA SER A 28 11.73 7.70 -39.29
C SER A 28 12.77 7.11 -38.32
N PRO A 29 13.72 6.28 -38.79
CA PRO A 29 14.70 5.59 -37.94
C PRO A 29 15.71 6.55 -37.28
N ASP A 30 15.77 7.81 -37.71
CA ASP A 30 16.68 8.83 -37.17
C ASP A 30 16.37 9.20 -35.71
N TYR A 31 15.17 8.90 -35.20
CA TYR A 31 14.80 9.16 -33.81
C TYR A 31 15.29 8.09 -32.81
N LEU A 32 15.87 6.98 -33.29
CA LEU A 32 16.45 5.91 -32.46
C LEU A 32 17.98 6.01 -32.30
N ALA A 33 18.61 7.03 -32.89
CA ALA A 33 20.04 7.24 -32.71
C ALA A 33 20.34 7.75 -31.29
N ALA A 34 20.81 6.83 -30.42
CA ALA A 34 21.25 7.17 -29.08
C ALA A 34 22.40 8.20 -29.10
N PRO A 35 22.38 9.24 -28.24
CA PRO A 35 23.38 10.30 -28.26
C PRO A 35 24.79 9.76 -27.95
N PRO A 36 25.81 10.08 -28.78
CA PRO A 36 27.17 9.66 -28.50
C PRO A 36 27.66 10.38 -27.23
N ARG A 37 28.07 9.57 -26.24
CA ARG A 37 28.68 9.90 -24.91
C ARG A 37 27.84 9.57 -23.66
N ALA A 38 26.59 9.09 -23.77
CA ALA A 38 25.80 8.70 -22.59
C ALA A 38 26.25 7.38 -21.92
N PHE A 39 26.81 6.42 -22.67
CA PHE A 39 27.14 5.08 -22.16
C PHE A 39 28.48 4.98 -21.40
N GLY A 40 29.31 6.02 -21.44
CA GLY A 40 30.64 6.00 -20.81
C GLY A 40 30.59 5.92 -19.29
N ARG A 41 29.57 6.52 -18.65
CA ARG A 41 29.41 6.49 -17.18
C ARG A 41 28.85 5.16 -16.67
N ILE A 42 27.99 4.50 -17.46
CA ILE A 42 27.38 3.21 -17.12
C ILE A 42 28.42 2.08 -17.18
N ARG A 43 29.26 2.05 -18.22
CA ARG A 43 30.34 1.04 -18.34
C ARG A 43 31.39 1.16 -17.22
N ARG A 44 31.70 2.38 -16.77
CA ARG A 44 32.65 2.60 -15.65
C ARG A 44 32.11 2.10 -14.30
N ARG A 45 30.80 2.20 -14.04
CA ARG A 45 30.16 1.64 -12.84
C ARG A 45 30.11 0.11 -12.86
N ALA A 46 29.89 -0.51 -14.02
CA ALA A 46 29.91 -1.97 -14.17
C ALA A 46 31.32 -2.57 -13.95
N ALA A 47 32.38 -1.91 -14.42
CA ALA A 47 33.76 -2.37 -14.23
C ALA A 47 34.22 -2.31 -12.76
N ARG A 48 33.80 -1.28 -11.99
CA ARG A 48 34.12 -1.17 -10.55
C ARG A 48 33.47 -2.27 -9.71
N ARG A 49 32.24 -2.69 -10.02
CA ARG A 49 31.56 -3.78 -9.30
C ARG A 49 32.20 -5.15 -9.50
N ARG A 50 32.77 -5.43 -10.69
CA ARG A 50 33.49 -6.69 -10.94
C ARG A 50 34.81 -6.76 -10.18
N ARG A 51 35.56 -5.65 -10.08
CA ARG A 51 36.82 -5.59 -9.31
C ARG A 51 36.60 -5.68 -7.80
N ALA A 52 35.50 -5.14 -7.27
CA ALA A 52 35.16 -5.26 -5.85
C ALA A 52 34.81 -6.70 -5.43
N ARG A 53 34.18 -7.49 -6.31
CA ARG A 53 33.86 -8.91 -6.02
C ARG A 53 35.08 -9.84 -6.04
N ALA A 54 36.16 -9.46 -6.74
CA ALA A 54 37.41 -10.23 -6.75
C ALA A 54 38.26 -10.03 -5.48
N ALA A 55 38.05 -8.95 -4.72
CA ALA A 55 38.83 -8.66 -3.51
C ALA A 55 38.20 -9.20 -2.20
N ALA A 56 36.91 -9.58 -2.21
CA ALA A 56 36.19 -10.01 -1.01
C ALA A 56 36.13 -11.54 -0.79
N GLY A 57 36.68 -12.34 -1.72
CA GLY A 57 36.67 -13.81 -1.61
C GLY A 57 37.85 -14.42 -0.85
N GLY A 58 38.85 -13.62 -0.46
CA GLY A 58 40.13 -14.12 0.08
C GLY A 58 40.19 -14.35 1.59
N THR A 59 39.22 -13.88 2.39
CA THR A 59 39.35 -13.84 3.86
C THR A 59 38.53 -14.91 4.61
N VAL A 60 37.68 -15.69 3.94
CA VAL A 60 36.81 -16.67 4.62
C VAL A 60 37.40 -18.09 4.63
N ALA A 61 38.35 -18.41 3.75
CA ALA A 61 38.90 -19.77 3.63
C ALA A 61 39.85 -20.17 4.78
N VAL A 62 40.39 -19.23 5.57
CA VAL A 62 41.36 -19.54 6.63
C VAL A 62 40.69 -19.82 7.99
N ALA A 63 39.48 -19.32 8.24
CA ALA A 63 38.82 -19.46 9.54
C ALA A 63 38.16 -20.84 9.76
N VAL A 64 37.82 -21.57 8.69
CA VAL A 64 37.10 -22.85 8.80
C VAL A 64 38.04 -24.02 9.16
N VAL A 65 39.33 -23.95 8.82
CA VAL A 65 40.29 -25.03 9.11
C VAL A 65 40.75 -25.02 10.58
N ALA A 66 40.79 -23.85 11.24
CA ALA A 66 41.21 -23.75 12.64
C ALA A 66 40.13 -24.22 13.64
N GLY A 67 38.84 -24.06 13.32
CA GLY A 67 37.74 -24.48 14.20
C GLY A 67 37.55 -26.00 14.30
N ALA A 68 37.86 -26.74 13.23
CA ALA A 68 37.71 -28.20 13.20
C ALA A 68 38.76 -28.95 14.05
N LEU A 69 39.92 -28.33 14.33
CA LEU A 69 40.96 -28.94 15.18
C LEU A 69 40.73 -28.72 16.68
N TYR A 70 39.87 -27.79 17.08
CA TYR A 70 39.60 -27.51 18.50
C TYR A 70 38.50 -28.38 19.12
N LEU A 71 37.68 -29.06 18.30
CA LEU A 71 36.59 -29.93 18.77
C LEU A 71 36.96 -31.43 18.86
N VAL A 72 38.15 -31.82 18.40
CA VAL A 72 38.63 -33.22 18.45
C VAL A 72 39.48 -33.50 19.70
N GLY A 73 39.85 -32.48 20.49
CA GLY A 73 40.73 -32.62 21.66
C GLY A 73 40.05 -32.83 23.01
N ALA A 74 38.72 -32.85 23.10
CA ALA A 74 38.00 -32.78 24.39
C ALA A 74 37.04 -33.96 24.67
N ILE A 75 37.33 -35.17 24.17
CA ILE A 75 36.59 -36.36 24.58
C ILE A 75 37.58 -37.50 24.85
N ALA A 76 37.97 -37.63 26.11
CA ALA A 76 38.48 -38.89 26.64
C ALA A 76 37.29 -39.86 26.86
N PRO A 77 37.40 -41.15 26.52
CA PRO A 77 36.34 -42.12 26.75
C PRO A 77 36.50 -42.78 28.12
N ASP A 78 35.45 -42.78 28.93
CA ASP A 78 35.25 -43.78 29.97
C ASP A 78 33.93 -44.51 29.71
N GLY A 79 34.00 -45.83 29.79
CA GLY A 79 33.02 -46.76 29.26
C GLY A 79 31.73 -46.89 30.07
N GLY A 80 30.80 -47.64 29.48
CA GLY A 80 29.57 -48.06 30.12
C GLY A 80 28.68 -48.79 29.11
N ASP A 81 28.77 -50.11 29.12
CA ASP A 81 27.88 -51.03 28.39
C ASP A 81 26.41 -50.76 28.73
N GLY A 82 25.60 -50.58 27.68
CA GLY A 82 24.16 -50.39 27.79
C GLY A 82 23.46 -50.88 26.53
N VAL A 83 23.41 -52.21 26.36
CA VAL A 83 22.57 -52.87 25.35
C VAL A 83 21.09 -52.63 25.71
N VAL A 84 20.37 -51.87 24.88
CA VAL A 84 18.91 -51.84 24.89
C VAL A 84 18.42 -52.35 23.54
N GLY A 85 18.01 -53.62 23.52
CA GLY A 85 17.30 -54.24 22.40
C GLY A 85 15.82 -53.81 22.38
N PRO A 86 15.20 -53.68 21.20
CA PRO A 86 13.78 -53.35 21.08
C PRO A 86 12.89 -54.58 21.25
N PRO A 87 11.68 -54.41 21.78
CA PRO A 87 10.52 -55.11 21.25
C PRO A 87 9.32 -54.16 21.14
N ALA A 88 8.26 -54.38 20.39
CA ALA A 88 7.94 -55.15 19.20
C ALA A 88 6.59 -54.56 18.73
N SER A 89 6.31 -54.71 17.44
CA SER A 89 5.01 -54.72 16.76
C SER A 89 3.75 -54.24 17.52
N SER A 90 3.05 -53.26 16.94
CA SER A 90 1.60 -53.18 17.05
C SER A 90 1.00 -52.84 15.69
N SER A 91 -0.05 -53.59 15.40
CA SER A 91 -0.67 -53.93 14.13
C SER A 91 -1.47 -52.82 13.45
N LEU A 92 -1.58 -52.96 12.14
CA LEU A 92 -2.49 -52.27 11.23
C LEU A 92 -3.94 -52.27 11.76
N SER A 93 -4.61 -51.12 11.67
CA SER A 93 -6.06 -51.06 11.47
C SER A 93 -6.39 -49.85 10.60
N SER A 94 -6.90 -50.19 9.44
CA SER A 94 -7.38 -49.33 8.37
C SER A 94 -8.79 -48.86 8.72
N THR A 95 -9.06 -47.55 8.68
CA THR A 95 -10.43 -47.02 8.65
C THR A 95 -10.53 -45.86 7.68
N ALA A 96 -11.52 -45.98 6.79
CA ALA A 96 -11.75 -45.21 5.58
C ALA A 96 -12.02 -43.70 5.77
N PRO A 97 -11.83 -42.88 4.72
CA PRO A 97 -12.16 -41.46 4.73
C PRO A 97 -13.68 -41.23 4.69
N SER A 98 -14.17 -40.35 5.57
CA SER A 98 -15.55 -39.85 5.52
C SER A 98 -15.65 -38.67 4.57
N THR A 99 -16.46 -38.86 3.53
CA THR A 99 -16.89 -37.86 2.54
C THR A 99 -17.86 -36.85 3.19
N PRO A 100 -17.65 -35.53 3.07
CA PRO A 100 -18.71 -34.55 3.32
C PRO A 100 -19.63 -34.49 2.10
N GLY A 101 -20.93 -34.73 2.32
CA GLY A 101 -21.97 -34.61 1.29
C GLY A 101 -22.26 -33.15 0.88
N PRO A 102 -22.87 -32.93 -0.30
CA PRO A 102 -23.20 -31.59 -0.79
C PRO A 102 -24.52 -31.09 -0.17
N SER A 103 -24.47 -29.93 0.48
CA SER A 103 -25.69 -29.18 0.85
C SER A 103 -25.93 -28.08 -0.18
N THR A 104 -26.93 -28.31 -1.03
CA THR A 104 -27.41 -27.38 -2.05
C THR A 104 -28.64 -26.64 -1.53
N ALA A 105 -28.55 -25.31 -1.56
CA ALA A 105 -29.59 -24.29 -1.73
C ALA A 105 -30.78 -24.17 -0.74
N ARG A 106 -31.03 -22.94 -0.26
CA ARG A 106 -32.07 -22.04 -0.82
C ARG A 106 -31.97 -20.60 -0.25
N PRO A 107 -32.20 -19.55 -1.08
CA PRO A 107 -32.14 -18.16 -0.65
C PRO A 107 -33.49 -17.69 -0.06
N SER A 108 -33.43 -16.87 0.98
CA SER A 108 -34.56 -16.09 1.49
C SER A 108 -34.43 -14.66 0.98
N GLY A 109 -35.47 -14.21 0.27
CA GLY A 109 -35.56 -12.92 -0.40
C GLY A 109 -35.78 -11.71 0.53
N PRO A 110 -35.99 -10.53 -0.07
CA PRO A 110 -35.82 -9.23 0.56
C PRO A 110 -37.09 -8.70 1.24
N SER A 111 -36.93 -7.96 2.34
CA SER A 111 -38.00 -7.14 2.93
C SER A 111 -37.76 -5.67 2.59
N SER A 112 -38.66 -5.12 1.78
CA SER A 112 -38.80 -3.68 1.45
C SER A 112 -39.72 -2.97 2.47
N PRO A 113 -39.81 -1.62 2.46
CA PRO A 113 -40.11 -0.80 3.63
C PRO A 113 -41.60 -0.45 3.77
N THR A 114 -42.01 -0.11 4.99
CA THR A 114 -43.33 0.46 5.28
C THR A 114 -43.19 1.91 5.76
N ALA A 115 -43.78 2.83 5.00
CA ALA A 115 -44.03 4.21 5.38
C ALA A 115 -45.35 4.31 6.17
N ALA A 116 -45.44 5.25 7.12
CA ALA A 116 -46.56 6.20 7.29
C ALA A 116 -46.55 6.79 8.71
N GLY A 117 -46.52 8.12 8.78
CA GLY A 117 -46.65 8.89 10.03
C GLY A 117 -46.68 10.38 9.73
N SER A 118 -47.76 10.84 9.08
CA SER A 118 -48.10 12.26 8.92
C SER A 118 -48.51 12.87 10.25
N HIS A 119 -47.94 14.03 10.62
CA HIS A 119 -48.63 15.05 11.42
C HIS A 119 -48.29 16.46 10.92
N SER A 120 -49.34 17.29 10.90
CA SER A 120 -49.53 18.57 10.19
C SER A 120 -48.91 19.79 10.90
N PRO A 121 -48.87 20.98 10.26
CA PRO A 121 -48.26 22.21 10.74
C PRO A 121 -49.26 23.17 11.42
N GLY A 122 -48.74 24.05 12.26
CA GLY A 122 -49.41 25.25 12.79
C GLY A 122 -48.48 25.93 13.80
N ASP A 123 -48.40 27.25 13.96
CA ASP A 123 -48.93 28.40 13.24
C ASP A 123 -48.05 29.60 13.69
N ARG A 124 -48.13 30.71 12.96
CA ARG A 124 -47.38 31.97 13.15
C ARG A 124 -47.61 32.63 14.52
N GLN A 125 -46.60 33.36 15.01
CA GLN A 125 -46.72 34.80 15.36
C GLN A 125 -45.36 35.44 15.76
N ASP A 126 -44.94 36.44 14.98
CA ASP A 126 -44.15 37.64 15.36
C ASP A 126 -45.19 38.75 15.67
N PRO A 127 -44.96 39.83 16.49
CA PRO A 127 -43.85 40.79 16.37
C PRO A 127 -43.24 41.44 17.67
N VAL A 128 -41.91 41.71 17.66
CA VAL A 128 -41.09 42.98 17.87
C VAL A 128 -41.57 44.08 18.90
N PRO A 129 -40.72 45.03 19.45
CA PRO A 129 -39.41 45.04 20.15
C PRO A 129 -39.40 45.85 21.50
N ARG A 130 -38.32 45.84 22.30
CA ARG A 130 -37.79 47.07 22.99
C ARG A 130 -36.36 46.95 23.55
N THR A 131 -35.60 48.01 23.32
CA THR A 131 -34.23 48.41 23.73
C THR A 131 -34.09 48.74 25.23
N THR A 132 -32.96 48.41 25.87
CA THR A 132 -32.06 49.35 26.62
C THR A 132 -30.86 48.65 27.30
N GLY A 133 -29.64 49.09 26.95
CA GLY A 133 -28.54 49.53 27.83
C GLY A 133 -27.93 48.59 28.89
N GLY A 134 -26.63 48.27 28.74
CA GLY A 134 -25.76 47.79 29.82
C GLY A 134 -24.29 47.76 29.40
N VAL A 135 -23.43 48.43 30.16
CA VAL A 135 -22.06 48.87 29.81
C VAL A 135 -21.00 48.06 30.60
N THR A 136 -19.97 47.53 29.89
CA THR A 136 -18.55 47.30 30.32
C THR A 136 -18.23 46.17 31.36
N PRO A 137 -17.01 45.55 31.41
CA PRO A 137 -15.79 45.70 30.60
C PRO A 137 -15.29 44.44 29.86
N THR A 138 -14.56 44.73 28.77
CA THR A 138 -13.75 43.85 27.93
C THR A 138 -12.47 43.38 28.65
N PRO A 139 -12.12 42.07 28.65
CA PRO A 139 -10.75 41.66 28.89
C PRO A 139 -9.91 41.90 27.63
N SER A 140 -8.90 42.74 27.75
CA SER A 140 -7.86 42.96 26.74
C SER A 140 -7.21 41.63 26.36
N ARG A 141 -7.58 41.09 25.20
CA ARG A 141 -6.78 40.07 24.52
C ARG A 141 -5.67 40.81 23.78
N THR A 142 -4.45 40.69 24.28
CA THR A 142 -3.24 40.95 23.51
C THR A 142 -3.33 40.12 22.24
N THR A 143 -3.74 40.77 21.15
CA THR A 143 -3.78 40.13 19.84
C THR A 143 -2.34 40.20 19.34
N THR A 144 -1.54 39.20 19.68
CA THR A 144 -0.26 38.98 19.01
C THR A 144 -0.59 38.89 17.53
N ALA A 145 -0.14 39.88 16.77
CA ALA A 145 -0.26 39.91 15.33
C ALA A 145 0.32 38.60 14.79
N ALA A 146 -0.57 37.68 14.39
CA ALA A 146 -0.18 36.54 13.59
C ALA A 146 0.38 37.12 12.30
N THR A 147 1.70 37.03 12.16
CA THR A 147 2.36 37.24 10.88
C THR A 147 1.70 36.27 9.91
N THR A 148 0.95 36.79 8.95
CA THR A 148 0.38 36.01 7.86
C THR A 148 1.54 35.48 7.03
N ALA A 149 2.16 34.40 7.49
CA ALA A 149 2.93 33.54 6.64
C ALA A 149 1.95 33.11 5.55
N THR A 150 2.28 33.42 4.30
CA THR A 150 1.67 32.78 3.14
C THR A 150 2.13 31.32 3.19
N GLY A 151 1.54 30.56 4.12
CA GLY A 151 2.06 29.29 4.57
C GLY A 151 1.59 28.20 3.62
N THR A 152 2.54 27.56 2.95
CA THR A 152 2.32 26.23 2.38
C THR A 152 1.82 25.31 3.49
N THR A 153 0.78 24.54 3.22
CA THR A 153 0.25 23.52 4.16
C THR A 153 1.39 22.69 4.74
N PRO A 154 1.54 22.55 6.07
CA PRO A 154 2.63 21.79 6.67
C PRO A 154 2.47 20.28 6.41
N MET A 155 3.58 19.52 6.47
CA MET A 155 3.50 18.06 6.48
C MET A 155 2.85 17.57 7.78
N CYS A 156 2.10 16.48 7.70
CA CYS A 156 1.49 15.88 8.89
C CYS A 156 2.57 15.27 9.81
N ALA A 157 2.56 15.64 11.08
CA ALA A 157 3.33 14.96 12.11
C ALA A 157 2.68 13.62 12.48
N ALA A 158 3.48 12.66 12.97
CA ALA A 158 2.94 11.35 13.38
C ALA A 158 1.90 11.49 14.49
N SER A 159 2.09 12.43 15.43
CA SER A 159 1.15 12.72 16.51
C SER A 159 -0.20 13.29 16.06
N GLN A 160 -0.31 13.80 14.82
CA GLN A 160 -1.56 14.31 14.25
C GLN A 160 -2.40 13.22 13.57
N LEU A 161 -1.81 12.03 13.37
CA LEU A 161 -2.37 10.98 12.55
C LEU A 161 -2.81 9.81 13.41
N THR A 162 -3.81 9.09 12.93
CA THR A 162 -4.10 7.71 13.33
C THR A 162 -3.95 6.81 12.11
N ALA A 163 -3.50 5.58 12.35
CA ALA A 163 -3.31 4.58 11.31
C ALA A 163 -4.21 3.37 11.58
N SER A 164 -4.75 2.78 10.51
CA SER A 164 -5.54 1.56 10.57
C SER A 164 -5.43 0.77 9.26
N LEU A 165 -5.68 -0.53 9.32
CA LEU A 165 -6.01 -1.28 8.10
C LEU A 165 -7.48 -1.05 7.74
N GLY A 166 -7.72 -0.76 6.47
CA GLY A 166 -9.03 -0.62 5.85
C GLY A 166 -9.45 -1.90 5.14
N GLY A 167 -10.26 -1.72 4.09
CA GLY A 167 -10.65 -2.81 3.19
C GLY A 167 -9.47 -3.40 2.42
N GLY A 168 -9.80 -4.21 1.43
CA GLY A 168 -8.81 -4.78 0.53
C GLY A 168 -9.42 -5.84 -0.35
N ASP A 169 -8.62 -6.31 -1.29
CA ASP A 169 -9.05 -7.20 -2.36
C ASP A 169 -8.09 -8.39 -2.47
N ALA A 170 -8.54 -9.46 -3.12
CA ALA A 170 -7.74 -10.66 -3.31
C ALA A 170 -8.01 -11.25 -4.69
N GLY A 171 -6.97 -11.75 -5.36
CA GLY A 171 -7.13 -12.34 -6.69
C GLY A 171 -5.82 -12.86 -7.28
N ALA A 172 -5.91 -13.98 -8.02
CA ALA A 172 -4.78 -14.59 -8.71
C ALA A 172 -3.53 -14.79 -7.84
N GLY A 173 -3.70 -15.22 -6.59
CA GLY A 173 -2.61 -15.43 -5.64
C GLY A 173 -2.14 -14.17 -4.91
N ASN A 174 -2.72 -13.00 -5.19
CA ASN A 174 -2.37 -11.74 -4.53
C ASN A 174 -3.38 -11.37 -3.45
N LEU A 175 -2.89 -10.70 -2.41
CA LEU A 175 -3.67 -10.06 -1.38
C LEU A 175 -3.32 -8.57 -1.33
N TYR A 176 -4.35 -7.74 -1.28
CA TYR A 176 -4.25 -6.30 -1.14
C TYR A 176 -4.98 -5.86 0.14
N ARG A 177 -4.35 -4.97 0.89
CA ARG A 177 -4.95 -4.32 2.06
C ARG A 177 -4.66 -2.83 2.01
N TYR A 178 -5.61 -2.02 2.46
CA TYR A 178 -5.44 -0.57 2.44
C TYR A 178 -4.93 -0.10 3.79
N LEU A 179 -3.78 0.58 3.84
CA LEU A 179 -3.36 1.25 5.06
C LEU A 179 -3.85 2.70 4.99
N VAL A 180 -4.62 3.08 6.01
CA VAL A 180 -5.36 4.34 6.05
C VAL A 180 -4.76 5.22 7.14
N LEU A 181 -4.36 6.43 6.76
CA LEU A 181 -4.01 7.52 7.66
C LEU A 181 -5.19 8.48 7.77
N THR A 182 -5.55 8.87 8.99
CA THR A 182 -6.57 9.88 9.26
C THR A 182 -5.99 11.02 10.08
N ASN A 183 -6.21 12.26 9.66
CA ASN A 183 -5.85 13.43 10.47
C ASN A 183 -6.85 13.56 11.62
N HIS A 184 -6.41 13.26 12.85
CA HIS A 184 -7.21 13.43 14.06
C HIS A 184 -7.02 14.82 14.69
N SER A 185 -6.04 15.59 14.23
CA SER A 185 -5.80 16.95 14.75
C SER A 185 -6.80 17.96 14.20
N SER A 186 -6.85 19.14 14.80
CA SER A 186 -7.62 20.29 14.32
C SER A 186 -6.91 21.12 13.24
N THR A 187 -5.70 20.72 12.83
CA THR A 187 -4.88 21.48 11.88
C THR A 187 -4.79 20.74 10.55
N THR A 188 -5.08 21.43 9.45
CA THR A 188 -4.87 20.90 8.11
C THR A 188 -3.37 20.69 7.85
N CYS A 189 -3.02 19.51 7.34
CA CYS A 189 -1.66 19.12 7.00
C CYS A 189 -1.66 18.36 5.67
N HIS A 190 -0.51 17.89 5.19
CA HIS A 190 -0.45 17.03 4.00
C HIS A 190 0.52 15.85 4.18
N VAL A 191 0.28 14.80 3.40
CA VAL A 191 1.20 13.67 3.21
C VAL A 191 1.60 13.57 1.75
N THR A 192 2.80 13.07 1.43
CA THR A 192 3.26 12.98 0.03
C THR A 192 4.21 11.81 -0.17
N GLY A 193 3.86 10.90 -1.08
CA GLY A 193 4.68 9.74 -1.41
C GLY A 193 4.40 8.54 -0.51
N TYR A 194 5.44 7.76 -0.23
CA TYR A 194 5.35 6.45 0.42
C TYR A 194 5.61 6.52 1.92
N PRO A 195 4.87 5.77 2.75
CA PRO A 195 5.31 5.52 4.11
C PRO A 195 6.56 4.64 4.15
N GLY A 196 7.15 4.52 5.34
CA GLY A 196 7.86 3.31 5.74
C GLY A 196 6.89 2.40 6.49
N LEU A 197 6.90 1.09 6.22
CA LEU A 197 5.99 0.14 6.87
C LEU A 197 6.76 -1.13 7.26
N SER A 198 6.59 -1.56 8.51
CA SER A 198 7.16 -2.81 9.04
C SER A 198 6.11 -3.63 9.77
N MET A 199 6.23 -4.95 9.69
CA MET A 199 5.45 -5.89 10.49
C MET A 199 6.08 -6.09 11.86
N LEU A 200 5.27 -6.15 12.92
CA LEU A 200 5.72 -6.42 14.27
C LEU A 200 5.01 -7.65 14.86
N ASP A 201 5.73 -8.41 15.69
CA ASP A 201 5.15 -9.46 16.52
C ASP A 201 4.46 -8.90 17.77
N ALA A 202 4.01 -9.79 18.66
CA ALA A 202 3.31 -9.43 19.89
C ALA A 202 4.21 -8.69 20.90
N ASP A 203 5.53 -8.90 20.85
CA ASP A 203 6.52 -8.24 21.71
C ASP A 203 6.98 -6.90 21.12
N GLY A 204 6.52 -6.55 19.91
CA GLY A 204 6.88 -5.34 19.18
C GLY A 204 8.20 -5.45 18.43
N ALA A 205 8.77 -6.65 18.32
CA ALA A 205 9.95 -6.90 17.50
C ALA A 205 9.57 -7.00 16.02
N GLN A 206 10.46 -6.56 15.14
CA GLN A 206 10.18 -6.51 13.71
C GLN A 206 10.27 -7.91 13.09
N ILE A 207 9.25 -8.26 12.32
CA ILE A 207 9.20 -9.46 11.50
C ILE A 207 9.68 -9.11 10.10
N GLY A 208 10.78 -9.73 9.66
CA GLY A 208 11.28 -9.58 8.30
C GLY A 208 11.77 -8.16 7.94
N PRO A 209 12.03 -7.91 6.64
CA PRO A 209 12.36 -6.58 6.16
C PRO A 209 11.15 -5.64 6.14
N PRO A 210 11.35 -4.30 6.12
CA PRO A 210 10.28 -3.36 5.85
C PRO A 210 9.74 -3.51 4.43
N ALA A 211 8.53 -3.03 4.19
CA ALA A 211 7.87 -3.08 2.89
C ALA A 211 8.71 -2.40 1.79
N GLY A 212 8.81 -3.07 0.65
CA GLY A 212 9.32 -2.47 -0.58
C GLY A 212 8.36 -1.43 -1.15
N ARG A 213 8.84 -0.59 -2.07
CA ARG A 213 8.00 0.40 -2.76
C ARG A 213 7.68 -0.06 -4.15
N GLN A 214 6.41 0.04 -4.52
CA GLN A 214 5.99 -0.13 -5.90
C GLN A 214 6.02 1.24 -6.59
N GLU A 215 6.93 1.40 -7.57
CA GLU A 215 7.17 2.68 -8.25
C GLU A 215 5.92 3.20 -8.95
N MET A 216 5.46 4.38 -8.53
CA MET A 216 4.26 5.07 -9.01
C MET A 216 4.47 6.57 -8.88
N ALA A 217 3.87 7.35 -9.78
CA ALA A 217 3.79 8.79 -9.62
C ALA A 217 2.87 9.14 -8.44
N TYR A 218 3.16 10.24 -7.74
CA TYR A 218 2.35 10.71 -6.62
C TYR A 218 2.37 12.23 -6.52
N VAL A 219 1.34 12.76 -5.88
CA VAL A 219 1.20 14.18 -5.55
C VAL A 219 0.93 14.32 -4.04
N ALA A 220 0.98 15.55 -3.54
CA ALA A 220 0.62 15.82 -2.16
C ALA A 220 -0.89 15.61 -1.94
N VAL A 221 -1.24 14.94 -0.84
CA VAL A 221 -2.61 14.77 -0.37
C VAL A 221 -2.80 15.66 0.85
N VAL A 222 -3.65 16.67 0.73
CA VAL A 222 -4.02 17.56 1.84
C VAL A 222 -5.08 16.86 2.69
N LEU A 223 -4.87 16.87 4.00
CA LEU A 223 -5.74 16.27 5.00
C LEU A 223 -6.27 17.35 5.95
N ASP A 224 -7.52 17.75 5.72
CA ASP A 224 -8.29 18.50 6.71
C ASP A 224 -8.56 17.65 7.97
N PRO A 225 -8.97 18.25 9.10
CA PRO A 225 -9.42 17.51 10.27
C PRO A 225 -10.46 16.44 9.91
N GLY A 226 -10.17 15.17 10.24
CA GLY A 226 -11.00 14.02 9.92
C GLY A 226 -10.84 13.43 8.52
N ALA A 227 -10.08 14.08 7.63
CA ALA A 227 -9.80 13.57 6.29
C ALA A 227 -8.77 12.43 6.33
N SER A 228 -8.77 11.60 5.28
CA SER A 228 -7.91 10.43 5.18
C SER A 228 -7.16 10.35 3.86
N ALA A 229 -5.98 9.73 3.94
CA ALA A 229 -5.23 9.23 2.80
C ALA A 229 -5.02 7.71 2.99
N SER A 230 -4.92 6.98 1.89
CA SER A 230 -4.62 5.55 1.93
C SER A 230 -3.62 5.14 0.87
N ASP A 231 -2.80 4.15 1.22
CA ASP A 231 -1.98 3.40 0.26
C ASP A 231 -2.51 1.96 0.14
N THR A 232 -1.87 1.18 -0.74
CA THR A 232 -2.13 -0.25 -0.89
C THR A 232 -0.92 -1.04 -0.47
N ILE A 233 -1.11 -1.92 0.51
CA ILE A 233 -0.20 -3.02 0.86
C ILE A 233 -0.48 -4.18 -0.08
N HIS A 234 0.57 -4.75 -0.67
CA HIS A 234 0.50 -5.94 -1.52
C HIS A 234 1.37 -7.05 -0.97
N THR A 235 0.75 -8.21 -0.75
CA THR A 235 1.42 -9.48 -0.45
C THR A 235 0.90 -10.57 -1.37
N VAL A 236 1.54 -11.74 -1.37
CA VAL A 236 0.88 -12.95 -1.89
C VAL A 236 -0.07 -13.52 -0.84
N ASN A 237 -0.95 -14.42 -1.27
CA ASN A 237 -1.75 -15.21 -0.36
C ASN A 237 -0.87 -16.13 0.50
N HIS A 238 -1.45 -16.78 1.51
CA HIS A 238 -0.73 -17.63 2.47
C HIS A 238 -0.21 -18.95 1.86
N GLN A 239 0.30 -18.90 0.63
CA GLN A 239 0.98 -19.98 -0.07
C GLN A 239 2.49 -19.71 -0.06
N GLY A 240 3.29 -20.76 -0.31
CA GLY A 240 4.73 -20.64 -0.32
C GLY A 240 5.34 -20.56 1.08
N THR A 241 6.50 -19.90 1.19
CA THR A 241 7.19 -19.75 2.48
C THR A 241 6.80 -18.45 3.14
N CYS A 242 6.12 -18.54 4.27
CA CYS A 242 5.61 -17.39 5.00
C CYS A 242 6.43 -17.07 6.26
N LEU A 243 6.57 -15.78 6.54
CA LEU A 243 6.96 -15.30 7.85
C LEU A 243 5.79 -15.43 8.84
N ALA A 244 6.07 -15.21 10.13
CA ALA A 244 5.02 -15.12 11.14
C ALA A 244 4.05 -13.96 10.81
N THR A 245 2.76 -14.16 11.08
CA THR A 245 1.74 -13.11 10.94
C THR A 245 1.98 -12.01 11.97
N SER A 246 1.92 -10.76 11.53
CA SER A 246 2.08 -9.61 12.42
C SER A 246 0.91 -9.50 13.41
N THR A 247 1.20 -9.00 14.61
CA THR A 247 0.15 -8.56 15.56
C THR A 247 -0.12 -7.07 15.39
N SER A 248 0.94 -6.31 15.09
CA SER A 248 0.88 -4.86 14.87
C SER A 248 1.72 -4.47 13.67
N LEU A 249 1.47 -3.27 13.14
CA LEU A 249 2.27 -2.65 12.09
C LEU A 249 2.89 -1.36 12.62
N ARG A 250 4.14 -1.09 12.21
CA ARG A 250 4.82 0.18 12.44
C ARG A 250 4.86 0.98 11.15
N ILE A 251 4.30 2.18 11.17
CA ILE A 251 4.30 3.10 10.03
C ILE A 251 5.09 4.37 10.34
N TYR A 252 5.91 4.81 9.39
CA TYR A 252 6.53 6.13 9.36
C TYR A 252 5.85 6.97 8.27
N PRO A 253 5.10 8.03 8.61
CA PRO A 253 4.50 8.93 7.63
C PRO A 253 5.57 9.58 6.73
N PRO A 254 5.25 9.91 5.47
CA PRO A 254 6.21 10.52 4.57
C PRO A 254 6.75 11.84 5.13
N GLY A 255 8.08 12.00 5.15
CA GLY A 255 8.73 13.20 5.67
C GLY A 255 8.90 13.23 7.20
N SER A 256 8.35 12.27 7.94
CA SER A 256 8.53 12.13 9.39
C SER A 256 9.52 11.01 9.73
N ARG A 257 10.26 11.19 10.84
CA ARG A 257 11.07 10.12 11.48
C ARG A 257 10.37 9.49 12.67
N GLU A 258 9.22 10.02 13.06
CA GLU A 258 8.39 9.44 14.11
C GLU A 258 7.48 8.38 13.51
N SER A 259 7.29 7.29 14.25
CA SER A 259 6.40 6.21 13.84
C SER A 259 5.13 6.15 14.67
N LEU A 260 4.08 5.62 14.06
CA LEU A 260 2.91 5.11 14.75
C LEU A 260 2.96 3.59 14.75
N VAL A 261 2.43 2.98 15.81
CA VAL A 261 2.17 1.53 15.87
C VAL A 261 0.68 1.33 16.04
N PHE A 262 0.10 0.46 15.22
CA PHE A 262 -1.33 0.17 15.25
C PHE A 262 -1.58 -1.33 15.03
N PRO A 263 -2.68 -1.88 15.58
CA PRO A 263 -2.99 -3.29 15.42
C PRO A 263 -3.29 -3.61 13.95
N GLY A 264 -2.77 -4.73 13.47
CA GLY A 264 -2.93 -5.13 12.08
C GLY A 264 -2.23 -6.45 11.80
N GLN A 265 -2.95 -7.33 11.11
CA GLN A 265 -2.43 -8.63 10.69
C GLN A 265 -2.10 -8.60 9.20
N VAL A 266 -0.82 -8.77 8.90
CA VAL A 266 -0.25 -8.95 7.57
C VAL A 266 0.72 -10.12 7.65
N THR A 267 0.80 -10.89 6.58
CA THR A 267 1.75 -12.00 6.45
C THR A 267 2.52 -11.80 5.15
N ASP A 268 3.85 -11.72 5.25
CA ASP A 268 4.73 -11.75 4.09
C ASP A 268 5.04 -13.22 3.76
N CYS A 269 4.66 -13.62 2.55
CA CYS A 269 5.00 -14.91 1.98
C CYS A 269 5.78 -14.69 0.68
N ASP A 270 6.74 -15.57 0.42
CA ASP A 270 7.66 -15.50 -0.73
C ASP A 270 8.42 -14.16 -0.86
N SER A 271 8.61 -13.46 0.26
CA SER A 271 9.27 -12.14 0.33
C SER A 271 8.58 -11.05 -0.50
N LEU A 272 7.26 -11.18 -0.70
CA LEU A 272 6.45 -10.14 -1.32
C LEU A 272 5.70 -9.37 -0.24
N PHE A 273 6.27 -8.21 0.10
CA PHE A 273 5.63 -7.21 0.93
C PHE A 273 5.96 -5.83 0.36
N THR A 274 5.01 -5.22 -0.33
CA THR A 274 5.19 -3.91 -0.98
C THR A 274 4.06 -2.95 -0.68
N ILE A 275 4.33 -1.66 -0.85
CA ILE A 275 3.40 -0.55 -0.65
C ILE A 275 3.40 0.41 -1.84
N THR A 276 2.27 1.06 -2.07
CA THR A 276 2.10 2.16 -3.03
C THR A 276 2.20 3.53 -2.31
N PRO A 277 2.26 4.67 -3.02
CA PRO A 277 2.24 5.96 -2.35
C PRO A 277 0.82 6.32 -1.91
N PHE A 278 0.69 7.23 -0.94
CA PHE A 278 -0.62 7.69 -0.48
C PHE A 278 -1.41 8.40 -1.59
N ALA A 279 -2.69 8.05 -1.70
CA ALA A 279 -3.72 8.79 -2.43
C ALA A 279 -4.81 9.26 -1.47
N ALA A 280 -5.65 10.21 -1.91
CA ALA A 280 -6.77 10.69 -1.12
C ALA A 280 -7.82 9.59 -0.90
N GLY A 281 -8.43 9.55 0.28
CA GLY A 281 -9.49 8.61 0.61
C GLY A 281 -9.05 7.43 1.48
N LYS A 282 -9.82 6.34 1.41
CA LYS A 282 -9.69 5.15 2.27
C LYS A 282 -9.66 3.82 1.50
N THR A 283 -9.67 3.88 0.17
CA THR A 283 -9.86 2.72 -0.72
C THR A 283 -8.55 2.27 -1.38
N GLY A 284 -7.42 2.62 -0.77
CA GLY A 284 -6.09 2.33 -1.29
C GLY A 284 -5.71 3.15 -2.51
N ASN A 285 -4.56 2.80 -3.04
CA ASN A 285 -4.00 3.32 -4.29
C ASN A 285 -3.38 2.15 -5.07
N PRO A 286 -4.20 1.21 -5.60
CA PRO A 286 -3.68 0.06 -6.33
C PRO A 286 -3.00 0.51 -7.63
N VAL A 287 -2.05 -0.29 -8.12
CA VAL A 287 -1.53 -0.08 -9.47
C VAL A 287 -2.61 -0.31 -10.52
N SER A 288 -2.64 0.59 -11.51
CA SER A 288 -3.51 0.49 -12.70
C SER A 288 -2.93 -0.43 -13.76
#